data_AF-A0A2D7C9S3-F1
#
_entry.id   AF-A0A2D7C9S3-F1
#
_cell.length_a   1.000
_cell.length_b   1.000
_cell.length_c   1.000
_cell.angle_alpha   90.00
_cell.angle_beta   90.00
_cell.angle_gamma   90.00
#
_symmetry.space_group_name_H-M   'P 1'
#
loop_
_entity.id
_entity.type
_entity.pdbx_description
1 polymer ?
#
loop_
_entity_poly.entity_id
_entity_poly.type
_entity_poly.pdbx_seq_one_letter_code
_entity_poly.pdbx_strand_id
1 'polypeptide(L)'
;MDFNVPKSLYAHTPIIIMIGLILCFIMLPQGPFYEWILRSEYGVIENLTILYTAIAAIIAYNLIKLSNHLPNTRFFKVWFALFCISLIYLGLEEASYGQHIFKWESSEYFLENNQMYETNLHNLTPMMEQAPKILLHLAALFGGLIWPLVVYMKKNSIQ
;
A
#
# COMPACT_ATOMS: atom_id res chain seq x y z
N MET A 1 -23.11 18.64 3.95
CA MET A 1 -22.28 19.61 3.19
C MET A 1 -22.01 18.96 1.86
N ASP A 2 -22.68 19.41 0.81
CA ASP A 2 -22.43 18.94 -0.55
C ASP A 2 -21.17 19.64 -1.06
N PHE A 3 -20.00 19.01 -0.84
CA PHE A 3 -18.76 19.47 -1.46
C PHE A 3 -18.85 19.21 -2.95
N ASN A 4 -19.33 20.21 -3.69
CA ASN A 4 -19.44 20.20 -5.14
C ASN A 4 -18.06 20.44 -5.75
N VAL A 5 -17.12 19.53 -5.52
CA VAL A 5 -15.80 19.57 -6.16
C VAL A 5 -16.02 19.27 -7.65
N PRO A 6 -15.46 20.05 -8.59
CA PRO A 6 -15.62 19.80 -10.01
C PRO A 6 -15.18 18.38 -10.38
N LYS A 7 -15.96 17.69 -11.22
CA LYS A 7 -15.67 16.30 -11.64
C LYS A 7 -14.26 16.12 -12.23
N SER A 8 -13.75 17.14 -12.92
CA SER A 8 -12.38 17.19 -13.46
C SER A 8 -11.32 17.17 -12.36
N LEU A 9 -11.57 17.78 -11.20
CA LEU A 9 -10.62 17.80 -10.10
C LEU A 9 -10.34 16.38 -9.61
N TYR A 10 -11.34 15.50 -9.49
CA TYR A 10 -11.15 14.13 -8.98
C TYR A 10 -10.28 13.23 -9.85
N ALA A 11 -10.31 13.41 -11.17
CA ALA A 11 -9.52 12.59 -12.09
C ALA A 11 -8.09 13.11 -12.24
N HIS A 12 -7.91 14.43 -12.21
CA HIS A 12 -6.60 15.05 -12.40
C HIS A 12 -5.81 15.18 -11.09
N THR A 13 -6.46 15.29 -9.94
CA THR A 13 -5.75 15.46 -8.65
C THR A 13 -4.79 14.31 -8.32
N PRO A 14 -5.13 13.01 -8.48
CA PRO A 14 -4.18 11.93 -8.17
C PRO A 14 -2.97 11.96 -9.11
N ILE A 15 -3.20 12.29 -10.38
CA ILE A 15 -2.15 12.38 -11.41
C ILE A 15 -1.21 13.57 -11.13
N ILE A 16 -1.76 14.73 -10.81
CA ILE A 16 -0.99 15.93 -10.47
C ILE A 16 -0.16 15.69 -9.21
N ILE A 17 -0.76 15.09 -8.17
CA ILE A 17 -0.03 14.73 -6.95
C ILE A 17 1.09 13.74 -7.27
N MET A 18 0.81 12.70 -8.06
CA MET A 18 1.82 11.71 -8.46
C MET A 18 2.99 12.36 -9.22
N ILE A 19 2.71 13.20 -10.22
CA ILE A 19 3.75 13.93 -10.97
C ILE A 19 4.53 14.86 -10.05
N GLY A 20 3.84 15.58 -9.15
CA GLY A 20 4.47 16.46 -8.19
C GLY A 20 5.43 15.72 -7.24
N LEU A 21 5.03 14.54 -6.76
CA LEU A 21 5.88 13.67 -5.93
C LEU A 21 7.11 13.16 -6.70
N ILE A 22 6.92 12.73 -7.96
CA ILE A 22 8.03 12.28 -8.83
C ILE A 22 9.02 13.45 -9.07
N LEU A 23 8.52 14.63 -9.40
CA LEU A 23 9.36 15.80 -9.63
C LEU A 23 10.10 16.23 -8.36
N CYS A 24 9.40 16.27 -7.22
CA CYS A 24 10.01 16.53 -5.91
C CYS A 24 11.15 15.56 -5.63
N PHE A 25 10.93 14.28 -5.92
CA PHE A 25 11.93 13.22 -5.74
C PHE A 25 13.16 13.40 -6.65
N ILE A 26 12.96 13.71 -7.93
CA ILE A 26 14.06 13.92 -8.88
C ILE A 26 14.89 15.16 -8.49
N MET A 27 14.23 16.18 -7.92
CA MET A 27 14.86 17.44 -7.53
C MET A 27 15.52 17.40 -6.14
N LEU A 28 15.30 16.34 -5.34
CA LEU A 28 15.90 16.19 -4.02
C LEU A 28 17.42 15.94 -4.14
N PRO A 29 18.27 16.80 -3.55
CA PRO A 29 19.71 16.61 -3.56
C PRO A 29 20.11 15.32 -2.85
N GLN A 30 20.99 14.53 -3.46
CA GLN A 30 21.57 13.34 -2.83
C GLN A 30 22.42 13.78 -1.62
N GLY A 31 22.14 13.23 -0.44
CA GLY A 31 22.79 13.61 0.81
C GLY A 31 22.11 13.01 2.04
N PRO A 32 22.55 13.38 3.26
CA PRO A 32 22.04 12.79 4.50
C PRO A 32 20.52 12.90 4.68
N PHE A 33 19.94 14.00 4.20
CA PHE A 33 18.48 14.21 4.23
C PHE A 33 17.74 13.26 3.27
N TYR A 34 18.29 13.02 2.08
CA TYR A 34 17.75 12.07 1.11
C TYR A 34 17.78 10.65 1.68
N GLU A 35 18.92 10.25 2.26
CA GLU A 35 19.08 8.94 2.91
C GLU A 35 18.12 8.78 4.09
N TRP A 36 17.93 9.82 4.91
CA TRP A 36 16.98 9.77 6.02
C TRP A 36 15.53 9.60 5.55
N ILE A 37 15.10 10.30 4.50
CA ILE A 37 13.74 10.15 3.97
C ILE A 37 13.50 8.75 3.40
N LEU A 38 14.49 8.20 2.68
CA LEU A 38 14.28 7.05 1.78
C LEU A 38 14.81 5.71 2.27
N ARG A 39 15.91 5.72 3.02
CA ARG A 39 16.74 4.53 3.27
C ARG A 39 17.03 4.30 4.75
N SER A 40 16.52 5.16 5.63
CA SER A 40 16.66 4.94 7.06
C SER A 40 15.53 4.07 7.60
N GLU A 41 15.88 3.20 8.55
CA GLU A 41 15.02 2.31 9.36
C GLU A 41 13.97 3.07 10.20
N TYR A 42 14.15 4.38 10.34
CA TYR A 42 13.18 5.31 10.95
C TYR A 42 12.73 6.35 9.93
N GLY A 43 12.80 5.99 8.67
CA GLY A 43 12.55 6.87 7.56
C GLY A 43 11.11 7.34 7.57
N VAL A 44 10.91 8.51 7.01
CA VAL A 44 9.57 9.08 6.86
C VAL A 44 8.70 8.13 6.03
N ILE A 45 9.27 7.46 5.03
CA ILE A 45 8.52 6.60 4.12
C ILE A 45 8.05 5.30 4.78
N GLU A 46 8.88 4.61 5.56
CA GLU A 46 8.49 3.38 6.25
C GLU A 46 7.36 3.67 7.26
N ASN A 47 7.53 4.70 8.09
CA ASN A 47 6.51 5.12 9.06
C ASN A 47 5.19 5.53 8.39
N LEU A 48 5.26 6.28 7.28
CA LEU A 48 4.06 6.60 6.50
C LEU A 48 3.45 5.34 5.88
N THR A 49 4.25 4.39 5.42
CA THR A 49 3.76 3.12 4.85
C THR A 49 3.03 2.31 5.90
N ILE A 50 3.56 2.19 7.12
CA ILE A 50 2.87 1.56 8.26
C ILE A 50 1.53 2.25 8.53
N LEU A 51 1.51 3.59 8.62
CA LEU A 51 0.29 4.35 8.89
C LEU A 51 -0.76 4.17 7.79
N TYR A 52 -0.37 4.33 6.53
CA TYR A 52 -1.29 4.24 5.40
C TYR A 52 -1.80 2.82 5.18
N THR A 53 -0.96 1.80 5.35
CA THR A 53 -1.39 0.39 5.27
C THR A 53 -2.36 0.04 6.40
N ALA A 54 -2.15 0.55 7.62
CA ALA A 54 -3.09 0.37 8.73
C ALA A 54 -4.45 1.03 8.45
N ILE A 55 -4.47 2.28 7.99
CA ILE A 55 -5.72 2.97 7.61
C ILE A 55 -6.41 2.22 6.46
N ALA A 56 -5.66 1.84 5.44
CA ALA A 56 -6.18 1.09 4.30
C ALA A 56 -6.73 -0.28 4.70
N ALA A 57 -6.11 -0.98 5.66
CA ALA A 57 -6.60 -2.25 6.17
C ALA A 57 -7.96 -2.07 6.88
N ILE A 58 -8.13 -1.02 7.66
CA ILE A 58 -9.43 -0.69 8.30
C ILE A 58 -10.50 -0.43 7.23
N ILE A 59 -10.15 0.33 6.18
CA ILE A 59 -11.05 0.58 5.05
C ILE A 59 -11.41 -0.74 4.35
N ALA A 60 -10.41 -1.57 4.01
CA ALA A 60 -10.61 -2.86 3.36
C ALA A 60 -11.50 -3.79 4.18
N TYR A 61 -11.30 -3.84 5.51
CA TYR A 61 -12.14 -4.59 6.42
C TYR A 61 -13.61 -4.13 6.38
N ASN A 62 -13.85 -2.82 6.35
CA ASN A 62 -15.20 -2.28 6.20
C ASN A 62 -15.80 -2.61 4.82
N LEU A 63 -15.00 -2.63 3.75
CA LEU A 63 -15.45 -3.04 2.41
C LEU A 63 -15.89 -4.50 2.36
N ILE A 64 -15.29 -5.40 3.15
CA ILE A 64 -15.78 -6.79 3.28
C ILE A 64 -17.25 -6.81 3.72
N LYS A 65 -17.65 -5.93 4.65
CA LYS A 65 -19.06 -5.85 5.11
C LYS A 65 -19.97 -5.25 4.04
N LEU A 66 -19.51 -4.22 3.33
CA LEU A 66 -20.28 -3.59 2.25
C LEU A 66 -20.43 -4.48 1.01
N SER A 67 -19.53 -5.44 0.80
CA SER A 67 -19.58 -6.34 -0.36
C SER A 67 -20.83 -7.22 -0.44
N ASN A 68 -21.62 -7.31 0.64
CA ASN A 68 -22.96 -7.89 0.63
C ASN A 68 -23.91 -7.26 -0.40
N HIS A 69 -23.67 -6.00 -0.77
CA HIS A 69 -24.48 -5.26 -1.74
C HIS A 69 -23.88 -5.26 -3.16
N LEU A 70 -22.75 -5.94 -3.38
CA LEU A 70 -22.10 -6.00 -4.68
C LEU A 70 -22.57 -7.23 -5.50
N PRO A 71 -22.58 -7.11 -6.85
CA PRO A 71 -22.83 -8.27 -7.71
C PRO A 71 -21.75 -9.32 -7.46
N ASN A 72 -22.14 -10.59 -7.30
CA ASN A 72 -21.21 -11.66 -6.91
C ASN A 72 -20.53 -11.41 -5.56
N THR A 73 -21.34 -11.27 -4.51
CA THR A 73 -20.93 -11.03 -3.12
C THR A 73 -19.76 -11.89 -2.65
N ARG A 74 -19.77 -13.19 -2.96
CA ARG A 74 -18.72 -14.12 -2.49
C ARG A 74 -17.35 -13.74 -3.03
N PHE A 75 -17.28 -13.41 -4.32
CA PHE A 75 -16.03 -12.98 -4.95
C PHE A 75 -15.47 -11.73 -4.27
N PHE A 76 -16.29 -10.67 -4.14
CA PHE A 76 -15.83 -9.41 -3.56
C PHE A 76 -15.49 -9.53 -2.07
N LYS A 77 -16.20 -10.37 -1.30
CA LYS A 77 -15.82 -10.68 0.08
C LYS A 77 -14.41 -11.25 0.16
N VAL A 78 -14.14 -12.29 -0.64
CA VAL A 78 -12.82 -12.94 -0.66
C VAL A 78 -11.76 -11.96 -1.15
N TRP A 79 -12.05 -11.19 -2.19
CA TRP A 79 -11.13 -10.19 -2.73
C TRP A 79 -10.73 -9.15 -1.68
N PHE A 80 -11.70 -8.51 -1.01
CA PHE A 80 -11.40 -7.52 0.03
C PHE A 80 -10.78 -8.13 1.28
N ALA A 81 -11.10 -9.39 1.61
CA ALA A 81 -10.46 -10.10 2.71
C ALA A 81 -8.98 -10.35 2.43
N LEU A 82 -8.65 -10.85 1.24
CA LEU A 82 -7.25 -11.02 0.82
C LEU A 82 -6.53 -9.67 0.78
N PHE A 83 -7.15 -8.63 0.23
CA PHE A 83 -6.58 -7.29 0.19
C PHE A 83 -6.30 -6.73 1.59
N CYS A 84 -7.23 -6.92 2.54
CA CYS A 84 -7.07 -6.54 3.93
C CYS A 84 -5.90 -7.28 4.60
N ILE A 85 -5.80 -8.60 4.38
CA ILE A 85 -4.71 -9.42 4.94
C ILE A 85 -3.37 -8.97 4.36
N SER A 86 -3.28 -8.74 3.04
CA SER A 86 -2.06 -8.25 2.40
C SER A 86 -1.62 -6.89 2.92
N LEU A 87 -2.56 -5.98 3.21
CA LEU A 87 -2.27 -4.68 3.80
C LEU A 87 -1.75 -4.80 5.23
N ILE A 88 -2.34 -5.68 6.05
CA ILE A 88 -1.87 -5.96 7.41
C ILE A 88 -0.46 -6.56 7.36
N TYR A 89 -0.24 -7.55 6.49
CA TYR A 89 1.07 -8.17 6.29
C TYR A 89 2.12 -7.11 5.91
N LEU A 90 1.84 -6.27 4.91
CA LEU A 90 2.78 -5.23 4.48
C LEU A 90 3.09 -4.24 5.60
N GLY A 91 2.07 -3.79 6.35
CA GLY A 91 2.28 -2.87 7.47
C GLY A 91 3.06 -3.50 8.63
N LEU A 92 2.88 -4.81 8.89
CA LEU A 92 3.65 -5.52 9.90
C LEU A 92 5.09 -5.76 9.48
N GLU A 93 5.35 -6.12 8.21
CA GLU A 93 6.70 -6.23 7.67
C GLU A 93 7.45 -4.91 7.84
N GLU A 94 6.85 -3.80 7.40
CA GLU A 94 7.44 -2.45 7.53
C GLU A 94 7.60 -1.98 8.99
N ALA A 95 6.80 -2.51 9.92
CA ALA A 95 6.91 -2.21 11.34
C ALA A 95 7.81 -3.19 12.11
N SER A 96 8.48 -4.11 11.41
CA SER A 96 9.28 -5.18 12.02
C SER A 96 8.47 -5.99 13.05
N TYR A 97 7.20 -6.19 12.74
CA TYR A 97 6.17 -6.81 13.59
C TYR A 97 5.94 -6.12 14.95
N GLY A 98 6.53 -4.95 15.19
CA GLY A 98 6.53 -4.24 16.48
C GLY A 98 7.82 -4.40 17.28
N GLN A 99 8.88 -4.96 16.70
CA GLN A 99 10.15 -5.23 17.38
C GLN A 99 10.70 -4.00 18.10
N HIS A 100 10.62 -2.81 17.51
CA HIS A 100 11.13 -1.59 18.11
C HIS A 100 10.34 -1.12 19.33
N ILE A 101 9.05 -1.42 19.38
CA ILE A 101 8.17 -1.04 20.49
C ILE A 101 8.38 -1.99 21.67
N PHE A 102 8.37 -3.30 21.38
CA PHE A 102 8.44 -4.34 22.40
C PHE A 102 9.87 -4.80 22.72
N LYS A 103 10.86 -4.34 21.94
CA LYS A 103 12.30 -4.52 22.15
C LYS A 103 12.74 -5.97 22.33
N TRP A 104 12.18 -6.89 21.55
CA TRP A 104 12.69 -8.26 21.52
C TRP A 104 13.91 -8.37 20.60
N GLU A 105 14.73 -9.38 20.86
CA GLU A 105 15.91 -9.67 20.06
C GLU A 105 15.55 -10.51 18.83
N SER A 106 16.20 -10.22 17.71
CA SER A 106 16.12 -11.04 16.50
C SER A 106 16.79 -12.39 16.71
N SER A 107 16.24 -13.45 16.12
CA SER A 107 16.89 -14.77 16.14
C SER A 107 18.20 -14.76 15.35
N GLU A 108 19.08 -15.72 15.61
CA GLU A 108 20.38 -15.90 14.92
C GLU A 108 20.28 -15.79 13.39
N TYR A 109 19.28 -16.44 12.78
CA TYR A 109 19.06 -16.34 11.32
C TYR A 109 18.87 -14.90 10.84
N PHE A 110 18.08 -14.08 11.52
CA PHE A 110 17.83 -12.69 11.15
C PHE A 110 19.05 -11.82 11.45
N LEU A 111 19.79 -12.09 12.53
CA LEU A 111 21.05 -11.38 12.80
C LEU A 111 22.11 -11.61 11.72
N GLU A 112 22.13 -12.79 11.10
CA GLU A 112 23.09 -13.13 10.05
C GLU A 112 22.66 -12.67 8.64
N ASN A 113 21.36 -12.63 8.36
CA ASN A 113 20.84 -12.49 6.99
C ASN A 113 20.01 -11.22 6.75
N ASN A 114 19.49 -10.56 7.79
CA ASN A 114 18.70 -9.34 7.65
C ASN A 114 19.62 -8.12 7.63
N GLN A 115 19.44 -7.23 6.67
CA GLN A 115 20.30 -6.06 6.48
C GLN A 115 20.23 -5.05 7.64
N MET A 116 19.14 -5.07 8.40
CA MET A 116 18.87 -4.20 9.55
C MET A 116 18.83 -4.96 10.88
N TYR A 117 19.17 -6.26 10.89
CA TYR A 117 19.12 -7.11 12.09
C TYR A 117 17.73 -7.23 12.72
N GLU A 118 16.67 -7.12 11.91
CA GLU A 118 15.28 -7.13 12.39
C GLU A 118 14.54 -8.45 12.10
N THR A 119 13.42 -8.64 12.79
CA THR A 119 12.53 -9.81 12.65
C THR A 119 11.50 -9.57 11.54
N ASN A 120 11.95 -9.29 10.34
CA ASN A 120 11.10 -9.10 9.16
C ASN A 120 11.70 -9.76 7.92
N LEU A 121 10.86 -10.08 6.94
CA LEU A 121 11.29 -10.68 5.68
C LEU A 121 11.70 -9.62 4.67
N HIS A 122 11.06 -8.44 4.70
CA HIS A 122 11.33 -7.39 3.72
C HIS A 122 12.79 -6.91 3.72
N ASN A 123 13.53 -6.98 4.85
CA ASN A 123 14.96 -6.59 4.93
C ASN A 123 15.94 -7.75 4.67
N LEU A 124 15.46 -8.95 4.31
CA LEU A 124 16.34 -10.06 3.90
C LEU A 124 16.86 -9.86 2.46
N THR A 125 15.99 -9.45 1.52
CA THR A 125 16.37 -9.24 0.12
C THR A 125 15.52 -8.15 -0.54
N PRO A 126 16.05 -7.44 -1.57
CA PRO A 126 15.25 -6.47 -2.32
C PRO A 126 13.98 -7.05 -2.95
N MET A 127 14.00 -8.33 -3.30
CA MET A 127 12.82 -9.02 -3.84
C MET A 127 11.73 -9.18 -2.78
N MET A 128 12.10 -9.54 -1.55
CA MET A 128 11.15 -9.66 -0.44
C MET A 128 10.54 -8.31 -0.05
N GLU A 129 11.29 -7.22 -0.23
CA GLU A 129 10.78 -5.86 -0.08
C GLU A 129 9.77 -5.48 -1.16
N GLN A 130 10.11 -5.75 -2.44
CA GLN A 130 9.35 -5.23 -3.57
C GLN A 130 8.16 -6.10 -3.96
N ALA A 131 8.28 -7.42 -3.88
CA ALA A 131 7.26 -8.34 -4.38
C ALA A 131 5.88 -8.14 -3.71
N PRO A 132 5.77 -8.01 -2.37
CA PRO A 132 4.46 -7.76 -1.73
C PRO A 132 3.85 -6.44 -2.17
N LYS A 133 4.66 -5.38 -2.26
CA LYS A 133 4.25 -4.04 -2.72
C LYS A 133 3.71 -4.13 -4.15
N ILE A 134 4.47 -4.74 -5.08
CA ILE A 134 4.08 -4.89 -6.49
C ILE A 134 2.77 -5.68 -6.63
N LEU A 135 2.65 -6.82 -5.94
CA LEU A 135 1.43 -7.64 -5.99
C LEU A 135 0.21 -6.87 -5.50
N LEU A 136 0.34 -6.12 -4.41
CA LEU A 136 -0.73 -5.29 -3.88
C LEU A 136 -1.11 -4.17 -4.85
N HIS A 137 -0.13 -3.50 -5.47
CA HIS A 137 -0.37 -2.48 -6.49
C HIS A 137 -1.11 -3.04 -7.70
N LEU A 138 -0.70 -4.20 -8.20
CA LEU A 138 -1.39 -4.88 -9.31
C LEU A 138 -2.83 -5.24 -8.93
N ALA A 139 -3.04 -5.82 -7.75
CA ALA A 139 -4.39 -6.12 -7.27
C ALA A 139 -5.25 -4.85 -7.18
N ALA A 140 -4.70 -3.74 -6.65
CA ALA A 140 -5.39 -2.46 -6.59
C ALA A 140 -5.77 -1.94 -7.99
N LEU A 141 -4.84 -2.02 -8.95
CA LEU A 141 -5.05 -1.58 -10.32
C LEU A 141 -6.14 -2.39 -11.01
N PHE A 142 -6.07 -3.72 -10.93
CA PHE A 142 -7.02 -4.60 -11.60
C PHE A 142 -8.42 -4.52 -10.95
N GLY A 143 -8.49 -4.61 -9.63
CA GLY A 143 -9.76 -4.62 -8.90
C GLY A 143 -10.42 -3.24 -8.78
N GLY A 144 -9.62 -2.19 -8.60
CA GLY A 144 -10.09 -0.83 -8.33
C GLY A 144 -10.28 0.05 -9.56
N LEU A 145 -9.52 -0.18 -10.65
CA LEU A 145 -9.58 0.66 -11.84
C LEU A 145 -10.02 -0.11 -13.09
N ILE A 146 -9.31 -1.18 -13.46
CA ILE A 146 -9.55 -1.88 -14.73
C ILE A 146 -10.93 -2.55 -14.73
N TRP A 147 -11.28 -3.29 -13.68
CA TRP A 147 -12.56 -3.99 -13.62
C TRP A 147 -13.77 -3.05 -13.70
N PRO A 148 -13.88 -1.97 -12.90
CA PRO A 148 -14.96 -1.00 -13.04
C PRO A 148 -15.05 -0.36 -14.43
N LEU A 149 -13.92 -0.02 -15.05
CA LEU A 149 -13.88 0.54 -16.40
C LEU A 149 -14.43 -0.44 -17.44
N VAL A 150 -14.04 -1.72 -17.39
CA VAL A 150 -14.56 -2.75 -18.29
C VAL A 150 -16.08 -2.94 -18.13
N VAL A 151 -16.57 -2.95 -16.89
CA VAL A 151 -18.01 -3.04 -16.62
C VAL A 151 -18.76 -1.82 -17.16
N TYR A 152 -18.20 -0.61 -16.98
CA TYR A 152 -18.77 0.63 -17.50
C TYR A 152 -18.86 0.65 -19.04
N MET A 153 -17.77 0.28 -19.72
CA MET A 153 -17.73 0.23 -21.19
C MET A 153 -18.73 -0.77 -21.77
N LYS A 154 -18.85 -1.97 -21.19
CA LYS A 154 -19.82 -2.98 -21.63
C LYS A 154 -21.27 -2.51 -21.49
N LYS A 155 -21.57 -1.73 -20.44
CA LYS A 155 -22.92 -1.19 -20.22
C LYS A 155 -23.30 -0.17 -21.30
N ASN A 156 -22.35 0.67 -21.73
CA ASN A 156 -22.58 1.69 -22.74
C ASN A 156 -22.59 1.15 -24.18
N SER A 157 -21.95 0.00 -24.46
CA SER A 157 -21.98 -0.61 -25.80
C SER A 157 -23.27 -1.37 -26.12
N ILE A 158 -24.14 -1.57 -25.13
CA ILE A 158 -25.42 -2.31 -25.23
C ILE A 158 -26.63 -1.34 -25.29
N GLN A 159 -26.40 -0.04 -25.08
CA GLN A 159 -27.38 1.04 -25.26
C GLN A 159 -27.20 1.69 -26.64
#